data_AF-A0A4Y8ZSG8-F1
#
_entry.id   AF-A0A4Y8ZSG8-F1
#
_cell.length_a   1.000
_cell.length_b   1.000
_cell.length_c   1.000
_cell.angle_alpha   90.00
_cell.angle_beta   90.00
_cell.angle_gamma   90.00
#
_symmetry.space_group_name_H-M   'P 1'
#
loop_
_entity.id
_entity.type
_entity.pdbx_description
1 polymer ?
#
loop_
_entity_poly.entity_id
_entity_poly.type
_entity_poly.pdbx_seq_one_letter_code
_entity_poly.pdbx_strand_id
1 'polypeptide(L)'
;MTTIWSPHQDEQVRDHELFKDRFWGRLVTEVSQAAAGSASNEYEREDNIRRGLDVVETAARAVDPNWWDRNSKKGALAWHHRSRPTLAGKKHADPYIIRLDVEEAAAGYLALSYRVDDLDRLLTDMLMAAEMFAFADEMQPQLTQKLPTVLSWLWSNLKSLVIGLSIAGVLAWLAPEATVVLWMAGIIAGLTLLGAAFSLVVFPFLYPGIRAQRQKFNATIMGMIDAYAALDGAPASVSHIRKLVDRATDAGVVWPAPLMALLDDVADRRKAI
;
A
#
# COMPACT_ATOMS: atom_id res chain seq x y z
N MET A 1 -18.80 56.60 -3.83
CA MET A 1 -17.88 55.49 -4.14
C MET A 1 -18.18 54.38 -3.16
N THR A 2 -19.08 53.49 -3.56
CA THR A 2 -19.56 52.35 -2.76
C THR A 2 -18.70 51.16 -3.15
N THR A 3 -17.84 50.71 -2.23
CA THR A 3 -17.11 49.44 -2.35
C THR A 3 -18.12 48.30 -2.45
N ILE A 4 -18.20 47.68 -3.61
CA ILE A 4 -18.95 46.45 -3.84
C ILE A 4 -18.17 45.34 -3.13
N TRP A 5 -18.63 45.01 -1.92
CA TRP A 5 -18.17 43.84 -1.18
C TRP A 5 -18.68 42.60 -1.92
N SER A 6 -17.76 41.81 -2.48
CA SER A 6 -18.09 40.58 -3.19
C SER A 6 -18.33 39.44 -2.19
N PRO A 7 -19.52 38.83 -2.14
CA PRO A 7 -19.83 37.74 -1.21
C PRO A 7 -19.06 36.44 -1.48
N HIS A 8 -18.30 36.34 -2.58
CA HIS A 8 -17.53 35.13 -2.92
C HIS A 8 -16.21 34.96 -2.14
N GLN A 9 -15.63 36.03 -1.58
CA GLN A 9 -14.44 35.89 -0.72
C GLN A 9 -14.80 35.29 0.66
N ASP A 10 -15.99 35.61 1.17
CA ASP A 10 -16.50 35.09 2.44
C ASP A 10 -16.88 33.60 2.38
N GLU A 11 -17.17 33.09 1.18
CA GLU A 11 -17.56 31.69 0.95
C GLU A 11 -16.31 30.79 0.92
N GLN A 12 -15.24 31.22 0.25
CA GLN A 12 -13.94 30.53 0.31
C GLN A 12 -13.35 30.52 1.73
N VAL A 13 -13.50 31.61 2.49
CA VAL A 13 -13.03 31.68 3.89
C VAL A 13 -13.92 30.85 4.83
N ARG A 14 -15.23 30.69 4.55
CA ARG A 14 -16.11 29.79 5.32
C ARG A 14 -15.87 28.32 5.03
N ASP A 15 -15.44 27.98 3.82
CA ASP A 15 -14.99 26.62 3.49
C ASP A 15 -13.69 26.25 4.23
N HIS A 16 -12.94 27.23 4.76
CA HIS A 16 -11.74 26.97 5.58
C HIS A 16 -12.03 26.60 7.04
N GLU A 17 -13.24 26.83 7.57
CA GLU A 17 -13.63 26.33 8.90
C GLU A 17 -13.96 24.82 8.93
N LEU A 18 -13.81 24.11 7.80
CA LEU A 18 -14.02 22.67 7.64
C LEU A 18 -12.84 21.79 8.09
N PHE A 19 -11.65 22.35 8.34
CA PHE A 19 -10.42 21.59 8.63
C PHE A 19 -10.25 21.23 10.12
N LYS A 20 -11.22 20.51 10.71
CA LYS A 20 -11.30 20.29 12.17
C LYS A 20 -10.33 19.27 12.79
N ASP A 21 -9.53 18.56 12.00
CA ASP A 21 -8.38 17.83 12.57
C ASP A 21 -7.19 18.77 12.77
N ARG A 22 -6.60 18.76 13.98
CA ARG A 22 -5.45 19.62 14.34
C ARG A 22 -4.27 19.51 13.37
N PHE A 23 -4.19 18.39 12.63
CA PHE A 23 -3.17 18.16 11.62
C PHE A 23 -3.47 18.95 10.34
N TRP A 24 -4.59 18.67 9.67
CA TRP A 24 -4.93 19.32 8.39
C TRP A 24 -5.11 20.84 8.53
N GLY A 25 -5.72 21.31 9.62
CA GLY A 25 -5.86 22.75 9.87
C GLY A 25 -4.50 23.46 10.08
N ARG A 26 -3.53 22.77 10.70
CA ARG A 26 -2.16 23.28 10.82
C ARG A 26 -1.49 23.34 9.45
N LEU A 27 -1.60 22.28 8.66
CA LEU A 27 -1.00 22.21 7.33
C LEU A 27 -1.54 23.30 6.40
N VAL A 28 -2.86 23.53 6.40
CA VAL A 28 -3.51 24.65 5.69
C VAL A 28 -2.91 26.00 6.12
N THR A 29 -2.71 26.19 7.42
CA THR A 29 -2.12 27.43 7.96
C THR A 29 -0.67 27.61 7.48
N GLU A 30 0.15 26.58 7.56
CA GLU A 30 1.55 26.62 7.14
C GLU A 30 1.69 26.85 5.62
N VAL A 31 0.88 26.16 4.82
CA VAL A 31 0.83 26.34 3.37
C VAL A 31 0.39 27.75 3.00
N SER A 32 -0.63 28.29 3.68
CA SER A 32 -1.11 29.66 3.44
C SER A 32 -0.05 30.71 3.79
N GLN A 33 0.68 30.50 4.90
CA GLN A 33 1.77 31.39 5.31
C GLN A 33 2.95 31.34 4.33
N ALA A 34 3.37 30.15 3.92
CA ALA A 34 4.45 29.97 2.95
C ALA A 34 4.07 30.56 1.58
N ALA A 35 2.84 30.32 1.12
CA ALA A 35 2.29 30.91 -0.10
C ALA A 35 2.34 32.44 -0.06
N ALA A 36 1.85 33.03 1.03
CA ALA A 36 1.84 34.47 1.22
C ALA A 36 3.25 35.09 1.28
N GLY A 37 4.21 34.40 1.90
CA GLY A 37 5.60 34.85 1.98
C GLY A 37 6.36 34.77 0.65
N SER A 38 5.94 33.91 -0.27
CA SER A 38 6.58 33.73 -1.58
C SER A 38 6.13 34.70 -2.66
N ALA A 39 4.97 35.36 -2.47
CA ALA A 39 4.34 36.17 -3.50
C ALA A 39 4.90 37.60 -3.58
N SER A 40 5.09 38.12 -4.80
CA SER A 40 5.54 39.50 -5.05
C SER A 40 4.40 40.52 -5.05
N ASN A 41 3.16 40.07 -5.24
CA ASN A 41 1.97 40.91 -5.33
C ASN A 41 0.71 40.15 -4.86
N GLU A 42 -0.41 40.86 -4.75
CA GLU A 42 -1.67 40.32 -4.22
C GLU A 42 -2.29 39.22 -5.11
N TYR A 43 -2.20 39.36 -6.43
CA TYR A 43 -2.71 38.34 -7.36
C TYR A 43 -1.92 37.03 -7.26
N GLU A 44 -0.59 37.12 -7.23
CA GLU A 44 0.28 35.96 -7.04
C GLU A 44 0.06 35.31 -5.67
N ARG A 45 -0.21 36.12 -4.64
CA ARG A 45 -0.55 35.62 -3.30
C ARG A 45 -1.82 34.79 -3.31
N GLU A 46 -2.90 35.30 -3.91
CA GLU A 46 -4.16 34.57 -4.01
C GLU A 46 -4.02 33.27 -4.83
N ASP A 47 -3.30 33.30 -5.95
CA ASP A 47 -3.09 32.09 -6.77
C ASP A 47 -2.22 31.05 -6.06
N ASN A 48 -1.12 31.46 -5.40
CA ASN A 48 -0.27 30.54 -4.63
C ASN A 48 -1.03 29.90 -3.48
N ILE A 49 -1.85 30.67 -2.74
CA ILE A 49 -2.69 30.15 -1.66
C ILE A 49 -3.66 29.12 -2.24
N ARG A 50 -4.40 29.48 -3.30
CA ARG A 50 -5.38 28.58 -3.92
C ARG A 50 -4.75 27.27 -4.37
N ARG A 51 -3.61 27.31 -5.05
CA ARG A 51 -2.89 26.11 -5.54
C ARG A 51 -2.34 25.27 -4.38
N GLY A 52 -1.84 25.90 -3.32
CA GLY A 52 -1.40 25.20 -2.13
C GLY A 52 -2.51 24.46 -1.41
N LEU A 53 -3.67 25.09 -1.31
CA LEU A 53 -4.84 24.50 -0.67
C LEU A 53 -5.39 23.32 -1.48
N ASP A 54 -5.41 23.42 -2.81
CA ASP A 54 -5.80 22.34 -3.71
C ASP A 54 -4.92 21.09 -3.54
N VAL A 55 -3.61 21.28 -3.32
CA VAL A 55 -2.68 20.18 -2.98
C VAL A 55 -3.05 19.51 -1.65
N VAL A 56 -3.32 20.31 -0.61
CA VAL A 56 -3.72 19.79 0.71
C VAL A 56 -5.05 19.05 0.63
N GLU A 57 -6.00 19.60 -0.12
CA GLU A 57 -7.31 19.01 -0.36
C GLU A 57 -7.21 17.66 -1.08
N THR A 58 -6.41 17.61 -2.15
CA THR A 58 -6.19 16.39 -2.93
C THR A 58 -5.49 15.32 -2.08
N ALA A 59 -4.52 15.71 -1.24
CA ALA A 59 -3.91 14.79 -0.28
C ALA A 59 -4.92 14.28 0.78
N ALA A 60 -5.81 15.13 1.28
CA ALA A 60 -6.85 14.71 2.22
C ALA A 60 -7.83 13.71 1.56
N ARG A 61 -8.25 14.00 0.32
CA ARG A 61 -9.14 13.14 -0.49
C ARG A 61 -8.55 11.75 -0.73
N ALA A 62 -7.23 11.69 -0.91
CA ALA A 62 -6.54 10.43 -1.11
C ALA A 62 -6.67 9.47 0.08
N VAL A 63 -6.85 9.97 1.30
CA VAL A 63 -6.94 9.16 2.52
C VAL A 63 -8.39 8.92 2.95
N ASP A 64 -9.25 9.91 2.76
CA ASP A 64 -10.69 9.78 2.97
C ASP A 64 -11.46 10.43 1.81
N PRO A 65 -12.08 9.65 0.91
CA PRO A 65 -12.90 10.18 -0.16
C PRO A 65 -14.11 10.96 0.35
N ASN A 66 -14.52 10.81 1.61
CA ASN A 66 -15.60 11.57 2.22
C ASN A 66 -15.08 12.55 3.28
N TRP A 67 -13.83 13.01 3.16
CA TRP A 67 -13.20 13.92 4.14
C TRP A 67 -14.00 15.20 4.38
N TRP A 68 -14.80 15.64 3.39
CA TRP A 68 -15.69 16.81 3.49
C TRP A 68 -16.98 16.55 4.31
N ASP A 69 -17.37 15.28 4.51
CA ASP A 69 -18.59 14.93 5.23
C ASP A 69 -18.37 14.96 6.74
N ARG A 70 -18.91 15.97 7.41
CA ARG A 70 -18.85 16.15 8.88
C ARG A 70 -19.48 14.99 9.67
N ASN A 71 -20.37 14.21 9.04
CA ASN A 71 -21.03 13.07 9.67
C ASN A 71 -20.32 11.75 9.41
N SER A 72 -19.27 11.75 8.58
CA SER A 72 -18.41 10.61 8.37
C SER A 72 -17.70 10.26 9.67
N LYS A 73 -18.01 9.11 10.26
CA LYS A 73 -17.22 8.54 11.37
C LYS A 73 -15.76 8.26 10.97
N LYS A 74 -15.44 8.30 9.67
CA LYS A 74 -14.08 8.16 9.11
C LYS A 74 -13.39 9.50 8.84
N GLY A 75 -14.13 10.60 8.73
CA GLY A 75 -13.63 11.97 8.43
C GLY A 75 -12.74 12.59 9.51
N ALA A 76 -12.45 11.84 10.58
CA ALA A 76 -11.57 12.21 11.67
C ALA A 76 -10.27 11.37 11.72
N LEU A 77 -9.97 10.61 10.66
CA LEU A 77 -8.71 9.88 10.55
C LEU A 77 -7.70 10.72 9.77
N ALA A 78 -7.11 11.71 10.44
CA ALA A 78 -5.88 12.32 9.97
C ALA A 78 -4.85 11.24 9.59
N TRP A 79 -4.15 11.44 8.48
CA TRP A 79 -3.03 10.58 8.12
C TRP A 79 -2.01 10.60 9.26
N HIS A 80 -1.70 9.42 9.79
CA HIS A 80 -0.69 9.24 10.81
C HIS A 80 0.26 8.17 10.31
N HIS A 81 1.56 8.49 10.29
CA HIS A 81 2.62 7.54 10.02
C HIS A 81 2.37 6.27 10.84
N ARG A 82 2.18 5.13 10.17
CA ARG A 82 1.80 3.88 10.84
C ARG A 82 3.00 2.98 10.90
N SER A 83 3.59 2.80 12.08
CA SER A 83 4.80 1.99 12.28
C SER A 83 4.80 0.56 11.68
N ARG A 84 3.66 0.01 11.21
CA ARG A 84 3.54 -1.31 10.54
C ARG A 84 2.42 -1.40 9.48
N PRO A 85 2.60 -0.89 8.25
CA PRO A 85 1.58 -0.96 7.19
C PRO A 85 1.21 -2.40 6.79
N THR A 86 2.19 -3.31 6.82
CA THR A 86 2.04 -4.71 6.38
C THR A 86 1.21 -5.60 7.31
N LEU A 87 1.06 -5.23 8.60
CA LEU A 87 0.20 -5.96 9.54
C LEU A 87 -1.27 -5.52 9.44
N ALA A 88 -1.50 -4.32 8.92
CA ALA A 88 -2.79 -3.67 8.93
C ALA A 88 -3.66 -4.17 7.75
N GLY A 89 -3.05 -4.41 6.57
CA GLY A 89 -3.74 -4.95 5.38
C GLY A 89 -4.44 -6.30 5.57
N LYS A 90 -4.12 -7.06 6.63
CA LYS A 90 -4.82 -8.30 6.98
C LYS A 90 -6.27 -8.12 7.46
N LYS A 91 -6.72 -6.91 7.80
CA LYS A 91 -8.04 -6.67 8.39
C LYS A 91 -9.06 -5.96 7.49
N HIS A 92 -8.71 -5.57 6.25
CA HIS A 92 -9.55 -4.71 5.39
C HIS A 92 -10.11 -3.46 6.12
N ALA A 93 -9.46 -3.05 7.20
CA ALA A 93 -9.93 -2.04 8.13
C ALA A 93 -9.17 -0.71 7.96
N ASP A 94 -8.30 -0.64 6.96
CA ASP A 94 -7.40 0.49 6.77
C ASP A 94 -7.91 1.48 5.73
N PRO A 95 -7.54 2.77 5.87
CA PRO A 95 -7.79 3.75 4.84
C PRO A 95 -7.06 3.30 3.57
N TYR A 96 -7.85 3.01 2.54
CA TYR A 96 -7.33 2.80 1.20
C TYR A 96 -6.78 4.14 0.73
N ILE A 97 -5.46 4.23 0.54
CA ILE A 97 -4.87 5.42 -0.06
C ILE A 97 -5.14 5.35 -1.56
N ILE A 98 -5.87 6.32 -2.09
CA ILE A 98 -6.03 6.48 -3.54
C ILE A 98 -4.71 6.97 -4.10
N ARG A 99 -3.91 6.03 -4.64
CA ARG A 99 -2.59 6.31 -5.21
C ARG A 99 -2.60 7.47 -6.20
N LEU A 100 -3.60 7.53 -7.08
CA LEU A 100 -3.74 8.56 -8.10
C LEU A 100 -3.78 9.97 -7.48
N ASP A 101 -4.60 10.15 -6.45
CA ASP A 101 -4.78 11.44 -5.77
C ASP A 101 -3.49 11.85 -5.03
N VAL A 102 -2.75 10.91 -4.44
CA VAL A 102 -1.45 11.24 -3.81
C VAL A 102 -0.40 11.65 -4.85
N GLU A 103 -0.35 10.95 -5.99
CA GLU A 103 0.57 11.29 -7.08
C GLU A 103 0.22 12.66 -7.69
N GLU A 104 -1.07 12.97 -7.83
CA GLU A 104 -1.57 14.27 -8.26
C GLU A 104 -1.22 15.38 -7.27
N ALA A 105 -1.45 15.15 -5.97
CA ALA A 105 -1.07 16.10 -4.91
C ALA A 105 0.44 16.36 -4.92
N ALA A 106 1.27 15.32 -5.07
CA ALA A 106 2.72 15.46 -5.15
C ALA A 106 3.17 16.23 -6.41
N ALA A 107 2.55 15.97 -7.56
CA ALA A 107 2.85 16.72 -8.79
C ALA A 107 2.44 18.20 -8.67
N GLY A 108 1.25 18.46 -8.13
CA GLY A 108 0.76 19.82 -7.85
C GLY A 108 1.67 20.57 -6.89
N TYR A 109 2.14 19.88 -5.85
CA TYR A 109 3.06 20.42 -4.86
C TYR A 109 4.43 20.79 -5.45
N LEU A 110 5.02 19.90 -6.26
CA LEU A 110 6.30 20.17 -6.95
C LEU A 110 6.20 21.36 -7.90
N ALA A 111 5.01 21.65 -8.43
CA ALA A 111 4.74 22.79 -9.31
C ALA A 111 4.47 24.12 -8.58
N LEU A 112 4.48 24.15 -7.24
CA LEU A 112 4.38 25.39 -6.46
C LEU A 112 5.71 26.17 -6.49
N SER A 113 5.65 27.47 -6.26
CA SER A 113 6.82 28.36 -6.14
C SER A 113 7.50 28.31 -4.76
N TYR A 114 6.86 27.67 -3.79
CA TYR A 114 7.29 27.60 -2.39
C TYR A 114 7.20 26.16 -1.87
N ARG A 115 7.74 25.92 -0.67
CA ARG A 115 7.85 24.59 -0.06
C ARG A 115 7.52 24.64 1.43
N VAL A 116 6.97 23.55 1.94
CA VAL A 116 6.54 23.37 3.33
C VAL A 116 7.04 22.00 3.81
N ASP A 117 7.88 21.99 4.84
CA ASP A 117 8.52 20.77 5.34
C ASP A 117 7.51 19.70 5.77
N ASP A 118 6.40 20.10 6.39
CA ASP A 118 5.33 19.19 6.82
C ASP A 118 4.62 18.55 5.62
N LEU A 119 4.50 19.27 4.50
CA LEU A 119 3.90 18.77 3.27
C LEU A 119 4.87 17.84 2.52
N ASP A 120 6.17 18.16 2.49
CA ASP A 120 7.22 17.25 2.00
C ASP A 120 7.13 15.89 2.71
N ARG A 121 7.07 15.93 4.05
CA ARG A 121 7.02 14.73 4.89
C ARG A 121 5.74 13.95 4.67
N LEU A 122 4.59 14.63 4.66
CA LEU A 122 3.28 14.00 4.46
C LEU A 122 3.23 13.27 3.11
N LEU A 123 3.58 13.95 2.01
CA LEU A 123 3.52 13.38 0.68
C LEU A 123 4.53 12.24 0.49
N THR A 124 5.73 12.37 1.05
CA THR A 124 6.72 11.26 1.08
C THR A 124 6.13 10.03 1.77
N ASP A 125 5.55 10.21 2.96
CA ASP A 125 4.98 9.13 3.76
C ASP A 125 3.78 8.48 3.06
N MET A 126 2.90 9.28 2.47
CA MET A 126 1.73 8.80 1.73
C MET A 126 2.11 8.05 0.44
N LEU A 127 3.08 8.54 -0.34
CA LEU A 127 3.56 7.86 -1.55
C LEU A 127 4.22 6.52 -1.22
N MET A 128 5.06 6.48 -0.18
CA MET A 128 5.68 5.24 0.28
C MET A 128 4.63 4.26 0.82
N ALA A 129 3.65 4.74 1.59
CA ALA A 129 2.58 3.91 2.09
C ALA A 129 1.67 3.37 0.98
N ALA A 130 1.33 4.18 -0.02
CA ALA A 130 0.53 3.76 -1.17
C ALA A 130 1.19 2.60 -1.92
N GLU A 131 2.50 2.70 -2.18
CA GLU A 131 3.27 1.64 -2.82
C GLU A 131 3.37 0.39 -1.92
N MET A 132 3.58 0.56 -0.62
CA MET A 132 3.59 -0.56 0.32
C MET A 132 2.26 -1.30 0.39
N PHE A 133 1.13 -0.59 0.35
CA PHE A 133 -0.19 -1.19 0.35
C PHE A 133 -0.49 -1.90 -0.97
N ALA A 134 -0.19 -1.26 -2.11
CA ALA A 134 -0.33 -1.88 -3.41
C ALA A 134 0.52 -3.17 -3.52
N PHE A 135 1.78 -3.10 -3.07
CA PHE A 135 2.66 -4.27 -3.02
C PHE A 135 2.11 -5.35 -2.08
N ALA A 136 1.59 -4.98 -0.90
CA ALA A 136 1.00 -5.94 0.02
C ALA A 136 -0.24 -6.66 -0.55
N ASP A 137 -1.07 -5.95 -1.31
CA ASP A 137 -2.27 -6.48 -1.97
C ASP A 137 -1.92 -7.40 -3.15
N GLU A 138 -1.02 -6.97 -4.04
CA GLU A 138 -0.52 -7.80 -5.14
C GLU A 138 0.12 -9.10 -4.65
N MET A 139 0.78 -9.02 -3.49
CA MET A 139 1.54 -10.12 -2.92
C MET A 139 0.74 -10.92 -1.89
N GLN A 140 -0.48 -10.49 -1.55
CA GLN A 140 -1.39 -11.23 -0.68
C GLN A 140 -1.56 -12.69 -1.13
N PRO A 141 -1.77 -13.04 -2.42
CA PRO A 141 -1.82 -14.43 -2.85
C PRO A 141 -0.51 -15.20 -2.61
N GLN A 142 0.65 -14.56 -2.68
CA GLN A 142 1.96 -15.21 -2.48
C GLN A 142 2.31 -15.37 -0.99
N LEU A 143 1.92 -14.38 -0.16
CA LEU A 143 2.04 -14.39 1.30
C LEU A 143 1.08 -15.38 1.97
N THR A 144 -0.13 -15.50 1.42
CA THR A 144 -1.17 -16.42 1.93
C THR A 144 -1.06 -17.83 1.36
N GLN A 145 -0.31 -18.02 0.26
CA GLN A 145 0.17 -19.33 -0.14
C GLN A 145 1.07 -19.89 0.95
N LYS A 146 0.45 -20.59 1.90
CA LYS A 146 1.13 -21.44 2.86
C LYS A 146 2.04 -22.35 2.04
N LEU A 147 3.32 -22.36 2.40
CA LEU A 147 4.15 -23.52 2.06
C LEU A 147 3.51 -24.64 2.87
N PRO A 148 2.59 -25.39 2.26
CA PRO A 148 2.97 -26.28 1.16
C PRO A 148 1.83 -26.57 0.15
N THR A 149 1.80 -25.97 -1.04
CA THR A 149 0.86 -26.41 -2.09
C THR A 149 1.01 -27.90 -2.40
N VAL A 150 2.25 -28.41 -2.42
CA VAL A 150 2.52 -29.83 -2.67
C VAL A 150 2.12 -30.70 -1.49
N LEU A 151 2.46 -30.35 -0.24
CA LEU A 151 2.07 -31.16 0.93
C LEU A 151 0.57 -31.03 1.25
N SER A 152 -0.08 -29.89 0.97
CA SER A 152 -1.54 -29.75 1.11
C SER A 152 -2.26 -30.52 0.01
N TRP A 153 -1.75 -30.51 -1.22
CA TRP A 153 -2.20 -31.38 -2.31
C TRP A 153 -1.99 -32.85 -1.95
N LEU A 154 -0.84 -33.22 -1.36
CA LEU A 154 -0.54 -34.58 -0.94
C LEU A 154 -1.48 -35.03 0.18
N TRP A 155 -1.74 -34.17 1.16
CA TRP A 155 -2.73 -34.41 2.22
C TRP A 155 -4.16 -34.48 1.68
N SER A 156 -4.51 -33.65 0.70
CA SER A 156 -5.81 -33.68 0.03
C SER A 156 -6.00 -35.00 -0.71
N ASN A 157 -5.00 -35.45 -1.46
CA ASN A 157 -5.02 -36.75 -2.13
C ASN A 157 -5.07 -37.92 -1.15
N LEU A 158 -4.34 -37.85 -0.03
CA LEU A 158 -4.41 -38.87 1.02
C LEU A 158 -5.82 -38.97 1.60
N LYS A 159 -6.46 -37.83 1.90
CA LYS A 159 -7.84 -37.78 2.41
C LYS A 159 -8.83 -38.32 1.38
N SER A 160 -8.72 -37.90 0.13
CA SER A 160 -9.58 -38.39 -0.97
C SER A 160 -9.42 -39.89 -1.19
N LEU A 161 -8.20 -40.42 -1.07
CA LEU A 161 -7.92 -41.86 -1.16
C LEU A 161 -8.53 -42.64 0.00
N VAL A 162 -8.40 -42.15 1.24
CA VAL A 162 -9.05 -42.78 2.41
C VAL A 162 -10.57 -42.80 2.25
N ILE A 163 -11.17 -41.70 1.81
CA ILE A 163 -12.62 -41.60 1.57
C ILE A 163 -13.04 -42.55 0.43
N GLY A 164 -12.32 -42.54 -0.70
CA GLY A 164 -12.60 -43.39 -1.85
C GLY A 164 -12.51 -44.87 -1.53
N LEU A 165 -11.47 -45.29 -0.79
CA LEU A 165 -11.33 -46.67 -0.31
C LEU A 165 -12.42 -47.04 0.69
N SER A 166 -12.84 -46.12 1.56
CA SER A 166 -13.94 -46.36 2.51
C SER A 166 -15.27 -46.58 1.78
N ILE A 167 -15.57 -45.75 0.79
CA ILE A 167 -16.77 -45.87 -0.05
C ILE A 167 -16.72 -47.18 -0.86
N ALA A 168 -15.58 -47.49 -1.47
CA ALA A 168 -15.39 -48.73 -2.21
C ALA A 168 -15.57 -49.98 -1.33
N GLY A 169 -15.09 -49.95 -0.09
CA GLY A 169 -15.29 -51.02 0.89
C GLY A 169 -16.76 -51.24 1.24
N VAL A 170 -17.52 -50.16 1.46
CA VAL A 170 -18.97 -50.24 1.73
C VAL A 170 -19.72 -50.77 0.50
N LEU A 171 -19.39 -50.28 -0.70
CA LEU A 171 -20.01 -50.74 -1.94
C LEU A 171 -19.67 -52.21 -2.25
N ALA A 172 -18.44 -52.65 -2.01
CA ALA A 172 -18.05 -54.05 -2.16
C ALA A 172 -18.76 -54.97 -1.17
N TRP A 173 -19.11 -54.49 0.02
CA TRP A 173 -19.89 -55.26 1.01
C TRP A 173 -21.37 -55.41 0.62
N LEU A 174 -21.92 -54.43 -0.11
CA LEU A 174 -23.31 -54.39 -0.54
C LEU A 174 -23.55 -54.98 -1.94
N ALA A 175 -22.51 -55.09 -2.78
CA ALA A 175 -22.63 -55.49 -4.18
C ALA A 175 -22.40 -56.99 -4.38
N PRO A 176 -23.23 -57.67 -5.19
CA PRO A 176 -23.02 -59.07 -5.57
C PRO A 176 -21.79 -59.28 -6.48
N GLU A 177 -21.28 -58.21 -7.11
CA GLU A 177 -20.08 -58.22 -7.96
C GLU A 177 -18.94 -57.37 -7.38
N ALA A 178 -18.61 -57.60 -6.10
CA ALA A 178 -17.57 -56.88 -5.36
C ALA A 178 -16.22 -56.78 -6.09
N THR A 179 -15.90 -57.77 -6.95
CA THR A 179 -14.66 -57.84 -7.72
C THR A 179 -14.44 -56.60 -8.59
N VAL A 180 -15.47 -56.12 -9.30
CA VAL A 180 -15.34 -54.97 -10.23
C VAL A 180 -15.10 -53.66 -9.46
N VAL A 181 -15.79 -53.48 -8.33
CA VAL A 181 -15.63 -52.32 -7.44
C VAL A 181 -14.22 -52.28 -6.83
N LEU A 182 -13.70 -53.42 -6.38
CA LEU A 182 -12.35 -53.53 -5.81
C LEU A 182 -11.26 -53.27 -6.85
N TRP A 183 -11.42 -53.75 -8.09
CA TRP A 183 -10.48 -53.46 -9.19
C TRP A 183 -10.42 -51.97 -9.53
N MET A 184 -11.57 -51.30 -9.65
CA MET A 184 -11.59 -49.85 -9.89
C MET A 184 -10.96 -49.06 -8.75
N ALA A 185 -11.25 -49.43 -7.50
CA ALA A 185 -10.63 -48.83 -6.32
C ALA A 185 -9.10 -49.02 -6.32
N GLY A 186 -8.63 -50.22 -6.71
CA GLY A 186 -7.20 -50.52 -6.85
C GLY A 186 -6.49 -49.65 -7.89
N ILE A 187 -7.11 -49.44 -9.07
CA ILE A 187 -6.56 -48.58 -10.12
C ILE A 187 -6.47 -47.12 -9.64
N ILE A 188 -7.52 -46.60 -9.02
CA ILE A 188 -7.55 -45.22 -8.49
C ILE A 188 -6.50 -45.04 -7.39
N ALA A 189 -6.39 -45.99 -6.47
CA ALA A 189 -5.38 -45.98 -5.43
C ALA A 189 -3.96 -46.02 -6.01
N GLY A 190 -3.71 -46.89 -6.99
CA GLY A 190 -2.44 -46.98 -7.70
C GLY A 190 -2.04 -45.68 -8.40
N LEU A 191 -2.98 -45.06 -9.13
CA LEU A 191 -2.72 -43.77 -9.81
C LEU A 191 -2.43 -42.64 -8.80
N THR A 192 -3.13 -42.62 -7.67
CA THR A 192 -2.90 -41.60 -6.63
C THR A 192 -1.54 -41.79 -5.97
N LEU A 193 -1.15 -43.03 -5.66
CA LEU A 193 0.17 -43.34 -5.11
C LEU A 193 1.29 -43.00 -6.10
N LEU A 194 1.10 -43.29 -7.38
CA LEU A 194 2.06 -42.96 -8.43
C LEU A 194 2.21 -41.44 -8.59
N GLY A 195 1.11 -40.69 -8.56
CA GLY A 195 1.14 -39.23 -8.54
C GLY A 195 1.84 -38.66 -7.30
N ALA A 196 1.61 -39.25 -6.11
CA ALA A 196 2.28 -38.85 -4.89
C ALA A 196 3.80 -39.13 -4.93
N ALA A 197 4.20 -40.29 -5.45
CA ALA A 197 5.60 -40.64 -5.66
C ALA A 197 6.27 -39.70 -6.67
N PHE A 198 5.61 -39.39 -7.78
CA PHE A 198 6.10 -38.41 -8.75
C PHE A 198 6.29 -37.03 -8.13
N SER A 199 5.33 -36.55 -7.34
CA SER A 199 5.44 -35.28 -6.62
C SER A 199 6.60 -35.27 -5.61
N LEU A 200 6.85 -36.36 -4.90
CA LEU A 200 8.00 -36.49 -3.99
C LEU A 200 9.34 -36.41 -4.73
N VAL A 201 9.41 -36.98 -5.95
CA VAL A 201 10.61 -36.90 -6.80
C VAL A 201 10.80 -35.49 -7.35
N VAL A 202 9.73 -34.83 -7.80
CA VAL A 202 9.81 -33.50 -8.43
C VAL A 202 10.00 -32.36 -7.40
N PHE A 203 9.46 -32.52 -6.19
CA PHE A 203 9.53 -31.50 -5.13
C PHE A 203 10.93 -30.96 -4.82
N PRO A 204 11.99 -31.78 -4.62
CA PRO A 204 13.34 -31.27 -4.33
C PRO A 204 13.92 -30.43 -5.48
N PHE A 205 13.43 -30.58 -6.72
CA PHE A 205 13.88 -29.76 -7.85
C PHE A 205 13.12 -28.43 -7.96
N LEU A 206 11.84 -28.39 -7.58
CA LEU A 206 11.04 -27.16 -7.58
C LEU A 206 11.26 -26.30 -6.33
N TYR A 207 11.57 -26.94 -5.20
CA TYR A 207 11.72 -26.28 -3.90
C TYR A 207 12.78 -25.17 -3.88
N PRO A 208 13.98 -25.33 -4.47
CA PRO A 208 14.99 -24.27 -4.53
C PRO A 208 14.47 -23.02 -5.25
N GLY A 209 13.72 -23.17 -6.34
CA GLY A 209 13.13 -22.05 -7.08
C GLY A 209 12.11 -21.28 -6.24
N ILE A 210 11.21 -22.00 -5.58
CA ILE A 210 10.20 -21.42 -4.67
C ILE A 210 10.88 -20.73 -3.49
N ARG A 211 11.92 -21.34 -2.91
CA ARG A 211 12.68 -20.75 -1.81
C ARG A 211 13.41 -19.48 -2.25
N ALA A 212 14.04 -19.49 -3.42
CA ALA A 212 14.73 -18.32 -3.96
C ALA A 212 13.75 -17.15 -4.20
N GLN A 213 12.56 -17.44 -4.76
CA GLN A 213 11.50 -16.43 -4.92
C GLN A 213 11.07 -15.84 -3.57
N ARG A 214 10.85 -16.68 -2.55
CA ARG A 214 10.51 -16.23 -1.19
C ARG A 214 11.61 -15.39 -0.54
N GLN A 215 12.87 -15.75 -0.76
CA GLN A 215 14.00 -14.98 -0.24
C GLN A 215 14.09 -13.60 -0.89
N LYS A 216 13.99 -13.53 -2.22
CA LYS A 216 13.94 -12.25 -2.94
C LYS A 216 12.77 -11.39 -2.46
N PHE A 217 11.61 -12.00 -2.33
CA PHE A 217 10.40 -11.36 -1.82
C PHE A 217 10.58 -10.80 -0.40
N ASN A 218 11.06 -11.61 0.53
CA ASN A 218 11.29 -11.17 1.91
C ASN A 218 12.32 -10.04 1.96
N ALA A 219 13.38 -10.10 1.15
CA ALA A 219 14.37 -9.03 1.04
C ALA A 219 13.75 -7.73 0.52
N THR A 220 12.88 -7.82 -0.49
CA THR A 220 12.15 -6.68 -1.09
C THR A 220 11.24 -6.01 -0.06
N ILE A 221 10.42 -6.79 0.65
CA ILE A 221 9.54 -6.28 1.72
C ILE A 221 10.33 -5.66 2.85
N MET A 222 11.40 -6.31 3.30
CA MET A 222 12.24 -5.75 4.37
C MET A 222 12.82 -4.41 3.96
N GLY A 223 13.28 -4.27 2.71
CA GLY A 223 13.74 -2.98 2.18
C GLY A 223 12.67 -1.88 2.22
N MET A 224 11.43 -2.19 1.82
CA MET A 224 10.32 -1.23 1.88
C MET A 224 9.95 -0.86 3.32
N ILE A 225 9.89 -1.85 4.21
CA ILE A 225 9.61 -1.62 5.64
C ILE A 225 10.69 -0.76 6.28
N ASP A 226 11.97 -1.04 6.01
CA ASP A 226 13.09 -0.28 6.56
C ASP A 226 13.06 1.17 6.06
N ALA A 227 12.79 1.38 4.76
CA ALA A 227 12.64 2.71 4.17
C ALA A 227 11.48 3.48 4.81
N TYR A 228 10.34 2.82 5.01
CA TYR A 228 9.17 3.43 5.63
C TYR A 228 9.37 3.72 7.12
N ALA A 229 9.93 2.77 7.88
CA ALA A 229 10.22 2.94 9.30
C ALA A 229 11.24 4.06 9.55
N ALA A 230 12.11 4.37 8.58
CA ALA A 230 13.00 5.52 8.67
C ALA A 230 12.26 6.87 8.71
N LEU A 231 10.98 6.93 8.31
CA LEU A 231 10.15 8.13 8.44
C LEU A 231 9.57 8.33 9.85
N ASP A 232 9.68 7.34 10.75
CA ASP A 232 9.12 7.40 12.10
C ASP A 232 9.98 8.25 13.06
N GLY A 233 9.33 9.15 13.82
CA GLY A 233 9.88 9.75 15.05
C GLY A 233 10.99 10.83 14.97
N ALA A 234 11.77 10.95 13.90
CA ALA A 234 12.88 11.93 13.83
C ALA A 234 12.96 12.65 12.47
N PRO A 235 13.66 13.80 12.35
CA PRO A 235 14.01 14.37 11.05
C PRO A 235 15.05 13.46 10.39
N ALA A 236 14.59 12.33 9.83
CA ALA A 236 15.42 11.49 9.01
C ALA A 236 15.98 12.35 7.87
N SER A 237 17.30 12.30 7.69
CA SER A 237 17.90 13.03 6.60
C SER A 237 17.33 12.47 5.29
N VAL A 238 16.87 13.36 4.42
CA VAL A 238 16.35 12.98 3.09
C VAL A 238 17.37 12.14 2.32
N SER A 239 18.66 12.37 2.54
CA SER A 239 19.74 11.55 2.00
C SER A 239 19.77 10.12 2.56
N HIS A 240 19.36 9.89 3.80
CA HIS A 240 19.21 8.55 4.37
C HIS A 240 18.00 7.84 3.75
N ILE A 241 16.85 8.51 3.67
CA ILE A 241 15.64 7.95 3.04
C ILE A 241 15.93 7.62 1.57
N ARG A 242 16.56 8.53 0.81
CA ARG A 242 16.92 8.29 -0.58
C ARG A 242 17.81 7.06 -0.75
N LYS A 243 18.83 6.89 0.11
CA LYS A 243 19.68 5.68 0.09
C LYS A 243 18.91 4.40 0.37
N LEU A 244 17.89 4.44 1.23
CA LEU A 244 17.05 3.28 1.52
C LEU A 244 16.12 2.96 0.34
N VAL A 245 15.54 4.00 -0.26
CA VAL A 245 14.72 3.91 -1.48
C VAL A 245 15.54 3.34 -2.64
N ASP A 246 16.74 3.86 -2.89
CA ASP A 246 17.65 3.36 -3.93
C ASP A 246 18.03 1.89 -3.69
N ARG A 247 18.36 1.52 -2.44
CA ARG A 247 18.66 0.13 -2.07
C ARG A 247 17.46 -0.79 -2.31
N ALA A 248 16.25 -0.31 -2.03
CA ALA A 248 15.03 -1.07 -2.30
C ALA A 248 14.78 -1.19 -3.81
N THR A 249 15.11 -0.16 -4.60
CA THR A 249 15.06 -0.21 -6.07
C THR A 249 16.05 -1.22 -6.65
N ASP A 250 17.27 -1.28 -6.13
CA ASP A 250 18.25 -2.31 -6.50
C ASP A 250 17.75 -3.74 -6.20
N ALA A 251 16.88 -3.88 -5.19
CA ALA A 251 16.20 -5.13 -4.86
C ALA A 251 14.97 -5.43 -5.75
N GLY A 252 14.56 -4.49 -6.60
CA GLY A 252 13.45 -4.63 -7.55
C GLY A 252 12.17 -3.89 -7.17
N VAL A 253 12.20 -3.00 -6.17
CA VAL A 253 11.03 -2.15 -5.85
C VAL A 253 10.90 -1.01 -6.85
N VAL A 254 9.72 -0.87 -7.45
CA VAL A 254 9.39 0.25 -8.34
C VAL A 254 8.66 1.31 -7.53
N TRP A 255 9.35 2.40 -7.20
CA TRP A 255 8.74 3.51 -6.48
C TRP A 255 7.97 4.45 -7.42
N PRO A 256 6.92 5.14 -6.95
CA PRO A 256 6.25 6.19 -7.71
C PRO A 256 7.25 7.29 -8.14
N ALA A 257 7.20 7.70 -9.40
CA ALA A 257 8.07 8.77 -9.91
C ALA A 257 7.98 10.08 -9.08
N PRO A 258 6.79 10.52 -8.61
CA PRO A 258 6.68 11.70 -7.75
C PRO A 258 7.46 11.58 -6.43
N LEU A 259 7.66 10.37 -5.90
CA LEU A 259 8.45 10.17 -4.68
C LEU A 259 9.92 10.53 -4.92
N MET A 260 10.48 10.07 -6.04
CA MET A 260 11.88 10.35 -6.37
C MET A 260 12.09 11.84 -6.61
N ALA A 261 11.18 12.48 -7.35
CA ALA A 261 11.23 13.92 -7.60
C ALA A 261 11.15 14.74 -6.31
N LEU A 262 10.28 14.34 -5.38
CA LEU A 262 10.12 15.03 -4.09
C LEU A 262 11.36 14.84 -3.20
N LEU A 263 11.93 13.64 -3.15
CA LEU A 263 13.18 13.41 -2.41
C LEU A 263 14.36 14.20 -2.98
N ASP A 264 14.47 14.30 -4.30
CA ASP A 264 15.54 15.05 -4.97
C ASP A 264 15.37 16.56 -4.74
N ASP A 265 14.16 17.08 -4.84
CA ASP A 265 13.80 18.48 -4.56
C ASP A 265 14.12 18.87 -3.10
N VAL A 266 13.76 18.04 -2.11
CA VAL A 266 14.12 18.30 -0.70
C VAL A 266 15.63 18.19 -0.48
N ALA A 267 16.31 17.23 -1.12
CA ALA A 267 17.76 17.06 -0.98
C ALA A 267 18.53 18.27 -1.52
N ASP A 268 18.10 18.84 -2.64
CA ASP A 268 18.76 19.99 -3.25
C ASP A 268 18.55 21.27 -2.44
N ARG A 269 17.36 21.48 -1.87
CA ARG A 269 17.13 22.60 -0.94
C ARG A 269 18.03 22.53 0.28
N ARG A 270 18.23 21.34 0.86
CA ARG A 270 19.05 21.17 2.06
C ARG A 270 20.56 21.30 1.81
N LYS A 271 21.02 21.25 0.56
CA LYS A 271 22.42 21.55 0.20
C LYS A 271 22.66 23.06 0.02
N ALA A 272 21.62 23.83 -0.29
CA ALA A 272 21.70 25.26 -0.57
C ALA A 272 21.68 26.14 0.70
N ILE A 273 21.29 25.56 1.84
CA ILE A 273 21.27 26.16 3.17
C ILE A 273 22.55 25.78 3.92
#